data_AF-A0A8J5WWM4-F1
#
_entry.id   AF-A0A8J5WWM4-F1
#
_cell.length_a   1.000
_cell.length_b   1.000
_cell.length_c   1.000
_cell.angle_alpha   90.00
_cell.angle_beta   90.00
_cell.angle_gamma   90.00
#
_symmetry.space_group_name_H-M   'P 1'
#
loop_
_entity.id
_entity.type
_entity.pdbx_description
1 polymer ?
#
loop_
_entity_poly.entity_id
_entity_poly.type
_entity_poly.pdbx_seq_one_letter_code
_entity_poly.pdbx_strand_id
1 'polypeptide(L)'
;MPAPPAASWRRHAAAAATSSSTPRILLFLLPVVLLLFVVLSRAPDLTFSHPSTSSGRLSTQTRPFDCYTSPQASPVFASLVEGVPHPFFYSLADMGALPDRPHKNIARLLKGKRFRKPDISETIQQLLGGEVGSGSHGVVVDVGANVGMASFAAAVMGFRVVALEPVFENLQRICDGVYLNRVQDRVVVYHAAASDRVGNITMHKVIGRLDNSAISATGAKLAFKANENIAVEVATIPLDDVILDAERVLMIKIDVQGWEYHVLRGASKLLSRRKGFSHLSQPKGGYVQSLAIQQE
;
A
#
# COMPACT_ATOMS: atom_id res chain seq x y z
N MET A 1 -73.88 -18.08 18.08
CA MET A 1 -74.37 -18.43 19.44
C MET A 1 -75.36 -19.58 19.32
N PRO A 2 -75.50 -20.52 20.28
CA PRO A 2 -74.87 -20.69 21.62
C PRO A 2 -73.95 -21.94 21.66
N ALA A 3 -72.87 -22.04 22.45
CA ALA A 3 -72.66 -22.04 23.91
C ALA A 3 -73.02 -23.39 24.62
N PRO A 4 -72.22 -23.83 25.62
CA PRO A 4 -72.02 -25.23 26.04
C PRO A 4 -72.79 -25.62 27.32
N PRO A 5 -72.59 -26.84 27.85
CA PRO A 5 -72.21 -26.98 29.28
C PRO A 5 -71.11 -28.06 29.48
N ALA A 6 -70.00 -27.80 30.16
CA ALA A 6 -69.79 -27.56 31.59
C ALA A 6 -69.81 -28.84 32.49
N ALA A 7 -68.68 -29.01 33.18
CA ALA A 7 -68.47 -29.60 34.51
C ALA A 7 -68.30 -31.13 34.65
N SER A 8 -67.11 -31.56 35.12
CA SER A 8 -66.86 -31.83 36.55
C SER A 8 -65.46 -32.44 36.78
N TRP A 9 -64.55 -31.75 37.47
CA TRP A 9 -64.28 -31.81 38.91
C TRP A 9 -63.57 -33.09 39.40
N ARG A 10 -62.26 -32.99 39.68
CA ARG A 10 -61.67 -33.46 40.95
C ARG A 10 -60.35 -32.75 41.25
N ARG A 11 -60.36 -32.01 42.36
CA ARG A 11 -59.19 -31.47 43.05
C ARG A 11 -58.64 -32.55 43.97
N HIS A 12 -57.32 -32.64 44.10
CA HIS A 12 -56.70 -33.01 45.37
C HIS A 12 -55.69 -31.93 45.76
N ALA A 13 -55.87 -31.46 46.98
CA ALA A 13 -55.14 -30.37 47.59
C ALA A 13 -53.89 -30.87 48.33
N ALA A 14 -52.93 -29.95 48.39
CA ALA A 14 -51.80 -29.76 49.29
C ALA A 14 -51.62 -30.73 50.49
N ALA A 15 -50.37 -31.17 50.65
CA ALA A 15 -49.76 -31.41 51.95
C ALA A 15 -48.50 -30.54 52.03
N ALA A 16 -48.49 -29.61 52.98
CA ALA A 16 -47.32 -28.86 53.42
C ALA A 16 -46.72 -29.56 54.64
N ALA A 17 -45.38 -29.63 54.73
CA ALA A 17 -44.60 -29.17 55.89
C ALA A 17 -43.15 -29.72 55.88
N THR A 18 -42.21 -28.77 55.94
CA THR A 18 -40.95 -28.78 56.71
C THR A 18 -39.95 -29.93 56.52
N SER A 19 -38.78 -29.64 55.96
CA SER A 19 -37.53 -29.80 56.71
C SER A 19 -36.36 -29.02 56.09
N SER A 20 -35.62 -28.38 56.99
CA SER A 20 -34.27 -27.86 56.83
C SER A 20 -33.34 -28.83 56.10
N SER A 21 -32.67 -28.36 55.05
CA SER A 21 -31.31 -28.82 54.76
C SER A 21 -30.59 -27.77 53.92
N THR A 22 -29.46 -27.32 54.44
CA THR A 22 -28.42 -26.45 53.86
C THR A 22 -28.28 -26.54 52.33
N PRO A 23 -27.95 -25.43 51.62
CA PRO A 23 -27.84 -25.46 50.18
C PRO A 23 -26.60 -26.28 49.79
N ARG A 24 -26.81 -27.48 49.26
CA ARG A 24 -25.77 -28.35 48.67
C ARG A 24 -24.92 -27.66 47.60
N ILE A 25 -25.34 -26.48 47.13
CA ILE A 25 -24.60 -25.61 46.21
C ILE A 25 -23.29 -25.09 46.84
N LEU A 26 -23.22 -24.90 48.16
CA LEU A 26 -22.01 -24.41 48.83
C LEU A 26 -20.88 -25.46 48.82
N LEU A 27 -21.22 -26.75 48.84
CA LEU A 27 -20.25 -27.86 48.81
C LEU A 27 -19.60 -28.06 47.44
N PHE A 28 -20.25 -27.64 46.35
CA PHE A 28 -19.68 -27.70 44.99
C PHE A 28 -18.83 -26.47 44.64
N LEU A 29 -19.02 -25.34 45.32
CA LEU A 29 -18.21 -24.12 45.11
C LEU A 29 -16.88 -24.16 45.86
N LEU A 30 -16.84 -24.83 47.02
CA LEU A 30 -15.64 -25.00 47.83
C LEU A 30 -14.42 -25.56 47.07
N PRO A 31 -14.50 -26.66 46.31
CA PRO A 31 -13.33 -27.18 45.58
C PRO A 31 -12.89 -26.24 44.44
N VAL A 32 -13.81 -25.52 43.81
CA VAL A 32 -13.48 -24.54 42.74
C VAL A 32 -12.77 -23.33 43.33
N VAL A 33 -13.25 -22.80 44.45
CA VAL A 33 -12.61 -21.69 45.16
C VAL A 33 -11.24 -22.11 45.71
N LEU A 34 -11.12 -23.33 46.23
CA LEU A 34 -9.85 -23.86 46.73
C LEU A 34 -8.85 -24.08 45.58
N LEU A 35 -9.29 -24.55 44.42
CA LEU A 35 -8.45 -24.67 43.22
C LEU A 35 -7.99 -23.29 42.73
N LEU A 36 -8.89 -22.30 42.70
CA LEU A 36 -8.56 -20.92 42.31
C LEU A 36 -7.55 -20.31 43.29
N PHE A 37 -7.74 -20.55 44.59
CA PHE A 37 -6.83 -20.09 45.63
C PHE A 37 -5.46 -20.76 45.51
N VAL A 38 -5.39 -22.06 45.21
CA VAL A 38 -4.14 -22.79 44.97
C VAL A 38 -3.42 -22.30 43.71
N VAL A 39 -4.15 -21.96 42.64
CA VAL A 39 -3.57 -21.38 41.41
C VAL A 39 -3.05 -19.96 41.67
N LEU A 40 -3.78 -19.14 42.42
CA LEU A 40 -3.37 -17.78 42.76
C LEU A 40 -2.25 -17.73 43.81
N SER A 41 -2.19 -18.67 44.74
CA SER A 41 -1.11 -18.80 45.73
C SER A 41 0.12 -19.54 45.19
N ARG A 42 0.02 -20.14 43.99
CA ARG A 42 1.16 -20.65 43.21
C ARG A 42 1.51 -19.77 42.01
N ALA A 43 0.78 -18.68 41.78
CA ALA A 43 1.24 -17.65 40.86
C ALA A 43 2.56 -17.12 41.44
N PRO A 44 3.68 -17.23 40.71
CA PRO A 44 4.92 -16.66 41.19
C PRO A 44 4.67 -15.17 41.40
N ASP A 45 5.07 -14.65 42.56
CA ASP A 45 5.12 -13.22 42.78
C ASP A 45 5.75 -12.58 41.54
N LEU A 46 5.01 -11.72 40.85
CA LEU A 46 5.59 -10.80 39.87
C LEU A 46 6.36 -9.71 40.61
N THR A 47 7.26 -10.13 41.49
CA THR A 47 8.41 -9.34 41.89
C THR A 47 9.42 -9.49 40.77
N PHE A 48 9.78 -8.36 40.17
CA PHE A 48 10.85 -8.26 39.18
C PHE A 48 12.17 -8.65 39.88
N SER A 49 12.42 -9.94 39.95
CA SER A 49 13.65 -10.51 40.48
C SER A 49 14.64 -10.58 39.34
N HIS A 50 15.67 -9.72 39.37
CA HIS A 50 16.82 -9.86 38.47
C HIS A 50 17.45 -11.24 38.67
N PRO A 51 17.53 -12.11 37.65
CA PRO A 51 18.21 -13.38 37.79
C PRO A 51 19.72 -13.11 37.81
N SER A 52 20.33 -13.22 38.99
CA SER A 52 21.77 -13.43 39.12
C SER A 52 22.09 -14.87 38.72
N THR A 53 22.36 -15.10 37.45
CA THR A 53 22.95 -16.35 36.95
C THR A 53 24.32 -16.09 36.36
N SER A 54 25.29 -16.76 36.97
CA SER A 54 26.69 -17.01 36.59
C SER A 54 27.15 -16.51 35.20
N SER A 55 28.17 -15.67 35.24
CA SER A 55 28.91 -15.15 34.08
C SER A 55 29.63 -16.24 33.29
N GLY A 56 28.96 -16.83 32.30
CA GLY A 56 29.61 -17.15 31.04
C GLY A 56 29.68 -15.87 30.22
N ARG A 57 30.85 -15.20 30.16
CA ARG A 57 31.03 -13.99 29.33
C ARG A 57 30.92 -14.36 27.85
N LEU A 58 29.70 -14.39 27.32
CA LEU A 58 29.48 -14.06 25.92
C LEU A 58 29.48 -12.53 25.85
N SER A 59 30.60 -11.96 25.41
CA SER A 59 30.66 -10.54 25.05
C SER A 59 29.84 -10.33 23.76
N THR A 60 28.52 -10.31 23.87
CA THR A 60 27.65 -9.78 22.83
C THR A 60 27.32 -8.34 23.17
N GLN A 61 28.34 -7.49 23.19
CA GLN A 61 28.12 -6.06 23.17
C GLN A 61 27.60 -5.72 21.77
N THR A 62 26.27 -5.72 21.61
CA THR A 62 25.64 -5.24 20.38
C THR A 62 26.08 -3.80 20.17
N ARG A 63 26.88 -3.55 19.13
CA ARG A 63 27.31 -2.20 18.77
C ARG A 63 26.09 -1.40 18.30
N PRO A 64 26.00 -0.08 18.62
CA PRO A 64 25.02 0.78 17.99
C PRO A 64 25.12 0.68 16.47
N PHE A 65 23.98 0.60 15.79
CA PHE A 65 23.94 0.64 14.33
C PHE A 65 24.37 2.03 13.87
N ASP A 66 25.44 2.10 13.09
CA ASP A 66 25.90 3.36 12.50
C ASP A 66 25.16 3.59 11.17
N CYS A 67 24.19 4.48 11.24
CA CYS A 67 23.38 4.84 10.08
C CYS A 67 24.23 5.41 8.93
N TYR A 68 25.39 6.04 9.19
CA TYR A 68 26.20 6.70 8.15
C TYR A 68 27.03 5.71 7.32
N THR A 69 27.36 4.56 7.88
CA THR A 69 28.08 3.49 7.19
C THR A 69 27.14 2.44 6.59
N SER A 70 25.83 2.60 6.79
CA SER A 70 24.84 1.77 6.14
C SER A 70 24.89 1.94 4.61
N PRO A 71 24.83 0.87 3.82
CA PRO A 71 24.68 0.98 2.38
C PRO A 71 23.42 1.75 1.95
N GLN A 72 22.43 1.91 2.85
CA GLN A 72 21.19 2.67 2.62
C GLN A 72 21.26 4.13 3.12
N ALA A 73 22.41 4.56 3.65
CA ALA A 73 22.57 5.85 4.35
C ALA A 73 22.44 7.08 3.46
N SER A 74 22.73 6.93 2.16
CA SER A 74 22.77 8.03 1.21
C SER A 74 21.78 7.83 0.08
N PRO A 75 21.07 8.90 -0.34
CA PRO A 75 20.22 8.84 -1.51
C PRO A 75 21.06 8.59 -2.76
N VAL A 76 20.51 7.86 -3.74
CA VAL A 76 21.18 7.68 -5.03
C VAL A 76 20.73 8.75 -5.98
N PHE A 77 21.68 9.27 -6.75
CA PHE A 77 21.41 10.20 -7.83
C PHE A 77 21.04 9.41 -9.10
N ALA A 78 19.83 9.63 -9.62
CA ALA A 78 19.34 8.96 -10.83
C ALA A 78 20.25 9.20 -12.05
N SER A 79 20.93 10.34 -12.14
CA SER A 79 21.89 10.60 -13.22
C SER A 79 23.09 9.64 -13.21
N LEU A 80 23.54 9.18 -12.04
CA LEU A 80 24.70 8.28 -11.92
C LEU A 80 24.39 6.85 -12.36
N VAL A 81 23.14 6.44 -12.21
CA VAL A 81 22.71 5.04 -12.39
C VAL A 81 21.87 4.82 -13.65
N GLU A 82 21.10 5.83 -14.07
CA GLU A 82 20.17 5.79 -15.20
C GLU A 82 20.63 6.69 -16.35
N GLY A 83 21.57 7.61 -16.12
CA GLY A 83 22.07 8.52 -17.17
C GLY A 83 21.08 9.62 -17.56
N VAL A 84 20.04 9.85 -16.76
CA VAL A 84 19.03 10.87 -17.03
C VAL A 84 19.58 12.31 -16.92
N PRO A 85 19.19 13.22 -17.83
CA PRO A 85 19.69 14.61 -17.84
C PRO A 85 19.17 15.45 -16.67
N HIS A 86 17.95 15.19 -16.18
CA HIS A 86 17.40 15.85 -14.99
C HIS A 86 17.57 14.92 -13.78
N PRO A 87 18.54 15.19 -12.88
CA PRO A 87 18.81 14.32 -11.75
C PRO A 87 17.68 14.40 -10.71
N PHE A 88 17.33 13.25 -10.14
CA PHE A 88 16.46 13.13 -8.97
C PHE A 88 17.03 12.09 -8.02
N PHE A 89 16.54 12.11 -6.79
CA PHE A 89 16.91 11.19 -5.72
C PHE A 89 15.90 10.06 -5.60
N TYR A 90 16.40 8.86 -5.30
CA TYR A 90 15.58 7.79 -4.75
C TYR A 90 16.30 7.15 -3.56
N SER A 91 15.54 6.68 -2.57
CA SER A 91 16.10 6.07 -1.38
C SER A 91 16.48 4.61 -1.65
N LEU A 92 17.67 4.20 -1.19
CA LEU A 92 18.11 2.80 -1.30
C LEU A 92 17.29 1.87 -0.39
N ALA A 93 16.68 2.39 0.66
CA ALA A 93 15.75 1.63 1.50
C ALA A 93 14.49 1.21 0.70
N ASP A 94 14.16 1.95 -0.36
CA ASP A 94 12.95 1.71 -1.15
C ASP A 94 13.07 0.46 -2.03
N MET A 95 14.30 0.09 -2.38
CA MET A 95 14.63 -1.04 -3.23
C MET A 95 14.88 -2.35 -2.45
N GLY A 96 14.22 -2.58 -1.32
CA GLY A 96 14.23 -3.91 -0.66
C GLY A 96 14.97 -3.98 0.68
N ALA A 97 14.68 -5.07 1.40
CA ALA A 97 15.24 -5.36 2.71
C ALA A 97 16.67 -5.91 2.57
N LEU A 98 17.65 -5.11 2.97
CA LEU A 98 18.96 -5.61 3.38
C LEU A 98 18.85 -6.20 4.79
N PRO A 99 19.63 -7.24 5.15
CA PRO A 99 20.68 -7.88 4.35
C PRO A 99 20.22 -9.09 3.52
N ASP A 100 19.02 -9.62 3.75
CA ASP A 100 18.71 -10.99 3.33
C ASP A 100 18.48 -11.15 1.82
N ARG A 101 17.92 -10.13 1.12
CA ARG A 101 17.76 -10.11 -0.34
C ARG A 101 17.70 -8.68 -0.90
N PRO A 102 18.85 -8.01 -1.15
CA PRO A 102 18.85 -6.74 -1.88
C PRO A 102 18.16 -6.91 -3.24
N HIS A 103 17.34 -5.93 -3.64
CA HIS A 103 16.85 -5.87 -5.01
C HIS A 103 18.02 -5.91 -6.00
N LYS A 104 17.78 -6.49 -7.17
CA LYS A 104 18.83 -6.73 -8.17
C LYS A 104 19.62 -5.46 -8.52
N ASN A 105 18.97 -4.30 -8.47
CA ASN A 105 19.61 -3.00 -8.72
C ASN A 105 20.50 -2.53 -7.56
N ILE A 106 20.11 -2.72 -6.29
CA ILE A 106 21.01 -2.50 -5.14
C ILE A 106 22.25 -3.38 -5.26
N ALA A 107 22.05 -4.68 -5.52
CA ALA A 107 23.16 -5.63 -5.64
C ALA A 107 24.13 -5.29 -6.79
N ARG A 108 23.68 -4.55 -7.81
CA ARG A 108 24.52 -4.04 -8.89
C ARG A 108 25.26 -2.77 -8.48
N LEU A 109 24.58 -1.84 -7.82
CA LEU A 109 25.19 -0.61 -7.30
C LEU A 109 26.34 -0.93 -6.33
N LEU A 110 26.12 -1.85 -5.40
CA LEU A 110 27.15 -2.32 -4.47
C LEU A 110 28.37 -2.95 -5.17
N LYS A 111 28.21 -3.36 -6.43
CA LYS A 111 29.29 -3.89 -7.29
C LYS A 111 29.83 -2.84 -8.28
N GLY A 112 29.50 -1.56 -8.09
CA GLY A 112 29.88 -0.46 -8.98
C GLY A 112 29.24 -0.51 -10.37
N LYS A 113 28.16 -1.28 -10.55
CA LYS A 113 27.47 -1.47 -11.83
C LYS A 113 26.20 -0.62 -11.88
N ARG A 114 25.91 -0.04 -13.06
CA ARG A 114 24.63 0.63 -13.35
C ARG A 114 23.45 -0.32 -13.17
N PHE A 115 22.25 0.22 -12.97
CA PHE A 115 21.03 -0.57 -12.86
C PHE A 115 20.77 -1.39 -14.12
N ARG A 116 20.01 -2.47 -13.98
CA ARG A 116 19.51 -3.23 -15.14
C ARG A 116 18.07 -2.77 -15.35
N LYS A 117 17.85 -1.94 -16.39
CA LYS A 117 16.59 -1.29 -16.75
C LYS A 117 15.91 -0.50 -15.61
N PRO A 118 16.10 0.81 -15.62
CA PRO A 118 15.05 1.74 -15.33
C PRO A 118 14.87 2.67 -16.54
N ASP A 119 14.54 2.08 -17.70
CA ASP A 119 14.28 2.85 -18.92
C ASP A 119 13.10 3.81 -18.71
N ILE A 120 12.26 3.60 -17.69
CA ILE A 120 11.07 4.41 -17.48
C ILE A 120 11.41 5.87 -17.19
N SER A 121 12.38 6.16 -16.32
CA SER A 121 12.74 7.55 -16.01
C SER A 121 13.35 8.24 -17.22
N GLU A 122 14.24 7.55 -17.94
CA GLU A 122 14.82 8.05 -19.18
C GLU A 122 13.74 8.29 -20.24
N THR A 123 12.86 7.33 -20.45
CA THR A 123 11.73 7.42 -21.39
C THR A 123 10.82 8.60 -21.04
N ILE A 124 10.49 8.77 -19.76
CA ILE A 124 9.70 9.91 -19.28
C ILE A 124 10.39 11.23 -19.62
N GLN A 125 11.69 11.36 -19.31
CA GLN A 125 12.42 12.60 -19.60
C GLN A 125 12.59 12.85 -21.10
N GLN A 126 12.79 11.82 -21.90
CA GLN A 126 12.88 11.94 -23.36
C GLN A 126 11.54 12.40 -23.96
N LEU A 127 10.44 11.77 -23.57
CA LEU A 127 9.10 12.11 -24.07
C LEU A 127 8.64 13.51 -23.65
N LEU A 128 9.01 13.94 -22.44
CA LEU A 128 8.66 15.27 -21.92
C LEU A 128 9.65 16.37 -22.33
N GLY A 129 10.82 16.03 -22.86
CA GLY A 129 11.88 16.98 -23.18
C GLY A 129 11.43 18.10 -24.13
N GLY A 130 10.56 17.79 -25.09
CA GLY A 130 9.99 18.78 -26.03
C GLY A 130 8.99 19.75 -25.40
N GLU A 131 8.47 19.47 -24.20
CA GLU A 131 7.52 20.34 -23.50
C GLU A 131 8.23 21.30 -22.53
N VAL A 132 9.48 21.02 -22.15
CA VAL A 132 10.26 21.87 -21.24
C VAL A 132 10.52 23.24 -21.89
N GLY A 133 10.26 24.32 -21.15
CA GLY A 133 10.50 25.68 -21.63
C GLY A 133 9.50 26.20 -22.68
N SER A 134 8.53 25.38 -23.11
CA SER A 134 7.48 25.78 -24.06
C SER A 134 6.45 26.77 -23.50
N GLY A 135 6.53 27.08 -22.20
CA GLY A 135 5.49 27.84 -21.47
C GLY A 135 4.18 27.07 -21.32
N SER A 136 4.13 25.80 -21.74
CA SER A 136 2.92 24.99 -21.68
C SER A 136 2.73 24.38 -20.29
N HIS A 137 1.63 24.75 -19.65
CA HIS A 137 1.19 24.14 -18.40
C HIS A 137 0.40 22.87 -18.71
N GLY A 138 0.93 21.71 -18.31
CA GLY A 138 0.26 20.43 -18.46
C GLY A 138 0.58 19.48 -17.32
N VAL A 139 -0.23 18.44 -17.19
CA VAL A 139 -0.13 17.42 -16.15
C VAL A 139 0.35 16.09 -16.73
N VAL A 140 1.19 15.38 -15.97
CA VAL A 140 1.56 14.00 -16.20
C VAL A 140 0.75 13.12 -15.25
N VAL A 141 0.14 12.05 -15.76
CA VAL A 141 -0.63 11.10 -14.97
C VAL A 141 0.17 9.79 -14.86
N ASP A 142 0.50 9.37 -13.64
CA ASP A 142 1.26 8.16 -13.35
C ASP A 142 0.34 7.14 -12.65
N VAL A 143 -0.16 6.17 -13.40
CA VAL A 143 -1.08 5.13 -12.92
C VAL A 143 -0.29 3.87 -12.59
N GLY A 144 -0.38 3.43 -11.33
CA GLY A 144 0.52 2.40 -10.80
C GLY A 144 1.89 3.00 -10.56
N ALA A 145 1.94 4.06 -9.73
CA ALA A 145 3.17 4.83 -9.53
C ALA A 145 4.27 4.01 -8.84
N ASN A 146 3.93 2.92 -8.15
CA ASN A 146 4.84 2.04 -7.42
C ASN A 146 5.74 2.89 -6.49
N VAL A 147 7.07 2.84 -6.62
CA VAL A 147 7.98 3.64 -5.79
C VAL A 147 8.20 5.08 -6.29
N GLY A 148 7.45 5.53 -7.31
CA GLY A 148 7.42 6.92 -7.76
C GLY A 148 8.47 7.32 -8.80
N MET A 149 9.21 6.39 -9.41
CA MET A 149 10.29 6.71 -10.35
C MET A 149 9.84 7.58 -11.53
N ALA A 150 8.74 7.20 -12.19
CA ALA A 150 8.19 7.98 -13.30
C ALA A 150 7.67 9.36 -12.83
N SER A 151 6.99 9.38 -11.68
CA SER A 151 6.53 10.61 -11.04
C SER A 151 7.68 11.59 -10.77
N PHE A 152 8.78 11.15 -10.16
CA PHE A 152 9.92 12.03 -9.87
C PHE A 152 10.65 12.47 -11.12
N ALA A 153 10.82 11.58 -12.10
CA ALA A 153 11.43 11.91 -13.39
C ALA A 153 10.70 13.06 -14.10
N ALA A 154 9.36 13.07 -14.07
CA ALA A 154 8.56 14.17 -14.60
C ALA A 154 8.60 15.42 -13.70
N ALA A 155 8.47 15.27 -12.38
CA ALA A 155 8.39 16.37 -11.44
C ALA A 155 9.65 17.24 -11.41
N VAL A 156 10.85 16.63 -11.52
CA VAL A 156 12.11 17.38 -11.54
C VAL A 156 12.36 18.16 -12.84
N MET A 157 11.62 17.84 -13.91
CA MET A 157 11.59 18.64 -15.13
C MET A 157 10.64 19.85 -15.01
N GLY A 158 9.91 19.97 -13.90
CA GLY A 158 9.01 21.07 -13.61
C GLY A 158 7.53 20.79 -13.88
N PHE A 159 7.17 19.57 -14.27
CA PHE A 159 5.77 19.22 -14.56
C PHE A 159 4.98 18.89 -13.31
N ARG A 160 3.68 19.19 -13.32
CA ARG A 160 2.74 18.71 -12.30
C ARG A 160 2.44 17.23 -12.57
N VAL A 161 2.39 16.43 -11.51
CA VAL A 161 2.16 14.99 -11.57
C VAL A 161 0.94 14.62 -10.73
N VAL A 162 0.05 13.81 -11.30
CA VAL A 162 -1.01 13.12 -10.58
C VAL A 162 -0.68 11.64 -10.57
N ALA A 163 -0.32 11.12 -9.40
CA ALA A 163 0.07 9.73 -9.19
C ALA A 163 -1.07 8.95 -8.52
N LEU A 164 -1.36 7.74 -9.01
CA LEU A 164 -2.31 6.81 -8.39
C LEU A 164 -1.57 5.53 -8.00
N GLU A 165 -1.59 5.21 -6.71
CA GLU A 165 -0.93 4.03 -6.14
C GLU A 165 -1.78 3.41 -5.01
N PRO A 166 -2.26 2.17 -5.15
CA PRO A 166 -3.09 1.52 -4.14
C PRO A 166 -2.29 0.86 -3.00
N VAL A 167 -1.00 0.57 -3.16
CA VAL A 167 -0.20 -0.13 -2.13
C VAL A 167 0.34 0.87 -1.11
N PHE A 168 -0.09 0.74 0.15
CA PHE A 168 0.32 1.66 1.22
C PHE A 168 1.84 1.74 1.41
N GLU A 169 2.56 0.64 1.33
CA GLU A 169 4.02 0.66 1.49
C GLU A 169 4.73 1.38 0.33
N ASN A 170 4.11 1.41 -0.85
CA ASN A 170 4.61 2.19 -1.99
C ASN A 170 4.34 3.68 -1.78
N LEU A 171 3.18 4.05 -1.23
CA LEU A 171 2.88 5.44 -0.87
C LEU A 171 3.90 6.03 0.10
N GLN A 172 4.35 5.26 1.10
CA GLN A 172 5.40 5.72 2.02
C GLN A 172 6.68 6.11 1.26
N ARG A 173 7.09 5.29 0.29
CA ARG A 173 8.25 5.55 -0.58
C ARG A 173 8.03 6.77 -1.47
N ILE A 174 6.82 6.92 -2.02
CA ILE A 174 6.48 8.11 -2.80
C ILE A 174 6.59 9.37 -1.93
N CYS A 175 6.06 9.35 -0.70
CA CYS A 175 6.16 10.48 0.23
C CYS A 175 7.62 10.83 0.56
N ASP A 176 8.46 9.82 0.83
CA ASP A 176 9.89 10.02 1.07
C ASP A 176 10.56 10.65 -0.15
N GLY A 177 10.28 10.14 -1.35
CA GLY A 177 10.80 10.70 -2.60
C GLY A 177 10.29 12.13 -2.89
N VAL A 178 9.03 12.46 -2.56
CA VAL A 178 8.50 13.84 -2.67
C VAL A 178 9.30 14.78 -1.78
N TYR A 179 9.57 14.38 -0.54
CA TYR A 179 10.37 15.15 0.41
C TYR A 179 11.82 15.30 -0.06
N LEU A 180 12.48 14.20 -0.42
CA LEU A 180 13.87 14.19 -0.88
C LEU A 180 14.10 15.05 -2.13
N ASN A 181 13.15 15.02 -3.07
CA ASN A 181 13.24 15.77 -4.31
C ASN A 181 12.69 17.21 -4.21
N ARG A 182 12.07 17.57 -3.07
CA ARG A 182 11.44 18.89 -2.84
C ARG A 182 10.38 19.24 -3.89
N VAL A 183 9.52 18.27 -4.23
CA VAL A 183 8.50 18.39 -5.29
C VAL A 183 7.07 18.38 -4.75
N GLN A 184 6.88 18.73 -3.47
CA GLN A 184 5.58 18.77 -2.80
C GLN A 184 4.52 19.66 -3.48
N ASP A 185 4.96 20.68 -4.22
CA ASP A 185 4.11 21.60 -4.98
C ASP A 185 3.75 21.05 -6.37
N ARG A 186 4.39 19.97 -6.81
CA ARG A 186 4.23 19.38 -8.14
C ARG A 186 3.54 18.02 -8.13
N VAL A 187 3.69 17.23 -7.08
CA VAL A 187 3.19 15.86 -7.04
C VAL A 187 1.97 15.75 -6.13
N VAL A 188 0.84 15.32 -6.69
CA VAL A 188 -0.36 14.92 -5.96
C VAL A 188 -0.48 13.40 -6.05
N VAL A 189 -0.73 12.75 -4.92
CA VAL A 189 -0.81 11.28 -4.83
C VAL A 189 -2.18 10.85 -4.33
N TYR A 190 -2.84 9.95 -5.05
CA TYR A 190 -4.08 9.31 -4.66
C TYR A 190 -3.80 7.89 -4.17
N HIS A 191 -4.20 7.60 -2.93
CA HIS A 191 -4.23 6.23 -2.39
C HIS A 191 -5.43 5.46 -2.96
N ALA A 192 -5.36 5.14 -4.24
CA ALA A 192 -6.39 4.42 -4.97
C ALA A 192 -5.81 3.77 -6.22
N ALA A 193 -6.42 2.68 -6.66
CA ALA A 193 -6.21 2.13 -7.99
C ALA A 193 -7.09 2.88 -9.01
N ALA A 194 -6.54 3.21 -10.18
CA ALA A 194 -7.38 3.67 -11.27
C ALA A 194 -8.28 2.52 -11.77
N SER A 195 -9.56 2.80 -11.99
CA SER A 195 -10.52 1.79 -12.48
C SER A 195 -11.70 2.44 -13.21
N ASP A 196 -12.70 1.67 -13.60
CA ASP A 196 -13.89 2.16 -14.31
C ASP A 196 -15.04 2.61 -13.39
N ARG A 197 -14.81 2.59 -12.07
CA ARG A 197 -15.80 2.98 -11.06
C ARG A 197 -15.15 3.39 -9.74
N VAL A 198 -15.87 4.20 -8.97
CA VAL A 198 -15.58 4.45 -7.56
C VAL A 198 -16.01 3.22 -6.74
N GLY A 199 -15.18 2.81 -5.79
CA GLY A 199 -15.49 1.68 -4.90
C GLY A 199 -14.24 1.02 -4.36
N ASN A 200 -14.33 -0.28 -4.10
CA ASN A 200 -13.20 -1.10 -3.66
C ASN A 200 -13.04 -2.30 -4.59
N ILE A 201 -11.81 -2.78 -4.72
CA ILE A 201 -11.48 -4.05 -5.35
C ILE A 201 -10.52 -4.85 -4.47
N THR A 202 -10.58 -6.16 -4.60
CA THR A 202 -9.58 -7.06 -4.01
C THR A 202 -8.36 -7.13 -4.92
N MET A 203 -7.19 -6.82 -4.39
CA MET A 203 -5.89 -6.99 -5.02
C MET A 203 -5.11 -8.10 -4.31
N HIS A 204 -4.33 -8.89 -5.05
CA HIS A 204 -3.48 -9.93 -4.46
C HIS A 204 -2.00 -9.51 -4.46
N LYS A 205 -1.46 -9.33 -3.26
CA LYS A 205 -0.06 -8.96 -3.05
C LYS A 205 0.77 -10.18 -2.67
N VAL A 206 1.95 -10.32 -3.27
CA VAL A 206 2.92 -11.36 -2.91
C VAL A 206 3.71 -10.90 -1.69
N ILE A 207 3.78 -11.73 -0.64
CA ILE A 207 4.55 -11.40 0.57
C ILE A 207 6.06 -11.45 0.29
N GLY A 208 6.82 -10.48 0.81
CA GLY A 208 8.28 -10.48 0.75
C GLY A 208 8.89 -9.98 -0.57
N ARG A 209 8.07 -9.47 -1.49
CA ARG A 209 8.51 -8.78 -2.71
C ARG A 209 7.78 -7.45 -2.82
N LEU A 210 8.55 -6.36 -2.88
CA LEU A 210 8.01 -5.00 -2.91
C LEU A 210 7.46 -4.62 -4.29
N ASP A 211 7.91 -5.32 -5.33
CA ASP A 211 7.67 -5.01 -6.75
C ASP A 211 6.47 -5.75 -7.36
N ASN A 212 5.85 -6.69 -6.64
CA ASN A 212 5.01 -7.71 -7.26
C ASN A 212 3.61 -7.77 -6.64
N SER A 213 2.67 -7.06 -7.25
CA SER A 213 1.23 -7.18 -6.96
C SER A 213 0.49 -7.54 -8.25
N ALA A 214 -0.51 -8.40 -8.16
CA ALA A 214 -1.35 -8.76 -9.29
C ALA A 214 -2.82 -8.79 -8.84
N ILE A 215 -3.74 -8.37 -9.69
CA ILE A 215 -5.15 -8.26 -9.31
C ILE A 215 -5.88 -9.62 -9.33
N SER A 216 -5.29 -10.64 -9.97
CA SER A 216 -5.81 -12.01 -9.93
C SER A 216 -4.92 -12.93 -9.12
N ALA A 217 -5.52 -13.77 -8.27
CA ALA A 217 -4.84 -14.87 -7.58
C ALA A 217 -4.13 -15.82 -8.56
N THR A 218 -4.72 -16.05 -9.74
CA THR A 218 -4.13 -16.88 -10.81
C THR A 218 -2.93 -16.18 -11.44
N GLY A 219 -3.02 -14.86 -11.67
CA GLY A 219 -1.91 -14.04 -12.17
C GLY A 219 -0.75 -13.98 -11.18
N ALA A 220 -1.04 -13.77 -9.89
CA ALA A 220 -0.05 -13.78 -8.82
C ALA A 220 0.66 -15.14 -8.71
N LYS A 221 -0.08 -16.26 -8.83
CA LYS A 221 0.45 -17.62 -8.73
C LYS A 221 1.32 -18.01 -9.93
N LEU A 222 0.91 -17.63 -11.16
CA LEU A 222 1.70 -17.88 -12.37
C LEU A 222 2.97 -17.02 -12.43
N ALA A 223 2.87 -15.73 -12.11
CA ALA A 223 3.97 -14.78 -12.27
C ALA A 223 5.08 -14.97 -11.22
N PHE A 224 4.73 -15.36 -9.98
CA PHE A 224 5.67 -15.19 -8.86
C PHE A 224 6.10 -16.47 -8.13
N LYS A 225 5.56 -17.66 -8.48
CA LYS A 225 5.88 -18.94 -7.81
C LYS A 225 5.97 -18.83 -6.27
N ALA A 226 5.14 -17.98 -5.67
CA ALA A 226 5.16 -17.69 -4.24
C ALA A 226 4.12 -18.54 -3.52
N ASN A 227 4.46 -19.02 -2.32
CA ASN A 227 3.60 -19.91 -1.53
C ASN A 227 2.50 -19.14 -0.76
N GLU A 228 2.60 -17.81 -0.65
CA GLU A 228 1.67 -16.99 0.16
C GLU A 228 1.34 -15.67 -0.55
N ASN A 229 0.04 -15.43 -0.77
CA ASN A 229 -0.51 -14.17 -1.28
C ASN A 229 -1.50 -13.61 -0.24
N ILE A 230 -1.50 -12.31 -0.04
CA ILE A 230 -2.49 -11.62 0.80
C ILE A 230 -3.50 -10.92 -0.12
N ALA A 231 -4.78 -11.12 0.17
CA ALA A 231 -5.86 -10.32 -0.41
C ALA A 231 -5.95 -8.99 0.35
N VAL A 232 -5.84 -7.88 -0.37
CA VAL A 232 -5.90 -6.53 0.17
C VAL A 232 -7.03 -5.79 -0.55
N GLU A 233 -7.94 -5.20 0.21
CA GLU A 233 -8.96 -4.30 -0.32
C GLU A 233 -8.35 -2.93 -0.59
N VAL A 234 -8.51 -2.44 -1.82
CA VAL A 234 -7.99 -1.14 -2.23
C VAL A 234 -9.12 -0.30 -2.83
N ALA A 235 -9.11 1.00 -2.53
CA ALA A 235 -10.05 1.94 -3.11
C ALA A 235 -9.80 2.08 -4.62
N THR A 236 -10.85 2.31 -5.40
CA THR A 236 -10.78 2.58 -6.83
C THR A 236 -11.39 3.92 -7.19
N ILE A 237 -10.85 4.55 -8.23
CA ILE A 237 -11.35 5.81 -8.76
C ILE A 237 -11.16 5.91 -10.30
N PRO A 238 -12.14 6.42 -11.06
CA PRO A 238 -11.97 6.73 -12.47
C PRO A 238 -11.01 7.90 -12.71
N LEU A 239 -10.19 7.83 -13.76
CA LEU A 239 -9.33 8.96 -14.14
C LEU A 239 -10.16 10.17 -14.58
N ASP A 240 -11.33 9.94 -15.17
CA ASP A 240 -12.29 10.98 -15.53
C ASP A 240 -12.81 11.78 -14.31
N ASP A 241 -12.76 11.20 -13.10
CA ASP A 241 -13.17 11.86 -11.85
C ASP A 241 -12.00 12.61 -11.18
N VAL A 242 -10.76 12.24 -11.52
CA VAL A 242 -9.53 12.83 -10.95
C VAL A 242 -9.00 13.99 -11.80
N ILE A 243 -9.07 13.86 -13.12
CA ILE A 243 -8.46 14.81 -14.06
C ILE A 243 -9.53 15.74 -14.62
N LEU A 244 -9.47 17.01 -14.23
CA LEU A 244 -10.46 18.02 -14.63
C LEU A 244 -10.46 18.25 -16.15
N ASP A 245 -11.61 18.59 -16.72
CA ASP A 245 -11.77 18.81 -18.17
C ASP A 245 -10.90 19.93 -18.74
N ALA A 246 -10.58 20.93 -17.92
CA ALA A 246 -9.72 22.04 -18.30
C ALA A 246 -8.22 21.67 -18.31
N GLU A 247 -7.81 20.55 -17.69
CA GLU A 247 -6.40 20.20 -17.54
C GLU A 247 -5.84 19.57 -18.81
N ARG A 248 -4.82 20.19 -19.40
CA ARG A 248 -4.03 19.61 -20.49
C ARG A 248 -3.18 18.47 -19.95
N VAL A 249 -3.36 17.27 -20.50
CA VAL A 249 -2.60 16.08 -20.11
C VAL A 249 -1.47 15.84 -21.10
N LEU A 250 -0.23 15.97 -20.63
CA LEU A 250 0.97 15.73 -21.45
C LEU A 250 1.15 14.24 -21.71
N MET A 251 0.91 13.44 -20.68
CA MET A 251 1.18 12.02 -20.70
C MET A 251 0.31 11.30 -19.69
N ILE A 252 -0.12 10.10 -20.06
CA ILE A 252 -0.61 9.09 -19.12
C ILE A 252 0.32 7.87 -19.22
N LYS A 253 0.91 7.48 -18.10
CA LYS A 253 1.61 6.20 -17.95
C LYS A 253 0.71 5.23 -17.20
N ILE A 254 0.54 4.02 -17.74
CA ILE A 254 -0.27 2.95 -17.14
C ILE A 254 0.60 1.71 -16.98
N ASP A 255 0.78 1.29 -15.72
CA ASP A 255 1.48 0.07 -15.33
C ASP A 255 0.77 -0.54 -14.11
N VAL A 256 -0.29 -1.31 -14.36
CA VAL A 256 -1.21 -1.81 -13.31
C VAL A 256 -1.37 -3.34 -13.33
N GLN A 257 -0.46 -4.04 -14.01
CA GLN A 257 -0.30 -5.49 -13.96
C GLN A 257 -1.61 -6.27 -14.18
N GLY A 258 -2.27 -6.02 -15.33
CA GLY A 258 -3.44 -6.77 -15.79
C GLY A 258 -4.79 -6.10 -15.53
N TRP A 259 -4.80 -4.81 -15.21
CA TRP A 259 -6.02 -4.00 -14.98
C TRP A 259 -6.17 -2.83 -15.94
N GLU A 260 -5.36 -2.80 -16.99
CA GLU A 260 -5.25 -1.69 -17.94
C GLU A 260 -6.60 -1.41 -18.61
N TYR A 261 -7.37 -2.46 -18.92
CA TYR A 261 -8.71 -2.32 -19.51
C TYR A 261 -9.64 -1.45 -18.66
N HIS A 262 -9.66 -1.66 -17.35
CA HIS A 262 -10.52 -0.90 -16.44
C HIS A 262 -10.03 0.54 -16.27
N VAL A 263 -8.71 0.75 -16.24
CA VAL A 263 -8.13 2.10 -16.26
C VAL A 263 -8.57 2.86 -17.51
N LEU A 264 -8.43 2.25 -18.69
CA LEU A 264 -8.80 2.87 -19.97
C LEU A 264 -10.30 3.17 -20.05
N ARG A 265 -11.16 2.28 -19.54
CA ARG A 265 -12.60 2.53 -19.43
C ARG A 265 -12.93 3.71 -18.51
N GLY A 266 -12.26 3.81 -17.36
CA GLY A 266 -12.39 4.93 -16.43
C GLY A 266 -11.77 6.25 -16.90
N ALA A 267 -11.08 6.23 -18.03
CA ALA A 267 -10.47 7.40 -18.68
C ALA A 267 -11.15 7.75 -20.01
N SER A 268 -12.33 7.18 -20.29
CA SER A 268 -12.95 7.28 -21.61
C SER A 268 -13.23 8.72 -22.06
N LYS A 269 -13.69 9.59 -21.15
CA LYS A 269 -13.93 11.00 -21.46
C LYS A 269 -12.61 11.72 -21.68
N LEU A 270 -11.65 11.52 -20.79
CA LEU A 270 -10.30 12.08 -20.86
C LEU A 270 -9.62 11.74 -22.20
N LEU A 271 -9.65 10.47 -22.60
CA LEU A 271 -9.04 9.99 -23.85
C LEU A 271 -9.79 10.48 -25.11
N SER A 272 -11.08 10.82 -24.98
CA SER A 272 -11.88 11.36 -26.09
C SER A 272 -11.66 12.85 -26.35
N ARG A 273 -10.94 13.56 -25.47
CA ARG A 273 -10.70 15.01 -25.58
C ARG A 273 -9.88 15.33 -26.83
N ARG A 274 -10.41 16.17 -27.71
CA ARG A 274 -9.72 16.60 -28.95
C ARG A 274 -8.81 17.80 -28.69
N LYS A 275 -7.73 17.90 -29.45
CA LYS A 275 -6.89 19.10 -29.50
C LYS A 275 -7.71 20.27 -30.04
N GLY A 276 -8.18 21.15 -29.15
CA GLY A 276 -8.91 22.35 -29.53
C GLY A 276 -8.01 23.34 -30.24
N PHE A 277 -8.12 23.45 -31.57
CA PHE A 277 -7.57 24.59 -32.30
C PHE A 277 -8.49 25.79 -32.07
N SER A 278 -8.00 26.83 -31.38
CA SER A 278 -8.66 28.13 -31.32
C SER A 278 -7.77 29.16 -32.00
N HIS A 279 -8.28 29.79 -33.07
CA HIS A 279 -7.58 30.84 -33.80
C HIS A 279 -7.60 32.19 -33.09
N LEU A 280 -8.26 32.30 -31.94
CA LEU A 280 -8.20 33.46 -31.04
C LEU A 280 -8.06 32.95 -29.59
N SER A 281 -6.88 33.21 -29.00
CA SER A 281 -6.63 33.38 -27.57
C SER A 281 -7.50 32.59 -26.58
N GLN A 282 -7.35 31.26 -26.54
CA GLN A 282 -7.20 30.40 -25.34
C GLN A 282 -7.73 28.99 -25.65
N PRO A 283 -6.91 27.92 -25.47
CA PRO A 283 -7.36 26.57 -25.72
C PRO A 283 -8.40 26.15 -24.67
N LYS A 284 -9.66 26.02 -25.07
CA LYS A 284 -10.71 25.36 -24.27
C LYS A 284 -10.69 23.87 -24.59
N GLY A 285 -9.92 23.11 -23.82
CA GLY A 285 -9.92 21.65 -23.85
C GLY A 285 -8.52 21.07 -23.65
N GLY A 286 -8.30 20.40 -22.52
CA GLY A 286 -7.09 19.64 -22.31
C GLY A 286 -7.16 18.31 -23.05
N TYR A 287 -6.27 18.06 -24.00
CA TYR A 287 -6.18 16.78 -24.70
C TYR A 287 -5.05 15.93 -24.10
N VAL A 288 -5.05 14.61 -24.35
CA VAL A 288 -3.95 13.71 -24.00
C VAL A 288 -2.93 13.71 -25.14
N GLN A 289 -1.69 14.10 -24.86
CA GLN A 289 -0.65 14.18 -25.90
C GLN A 289 0.12 12.86 -26.09
N SER A 290 0.30 12.06 -25.05
CA SER A 290 0.96 10.77 -25.13
C SER A 290 0.34 9.76 -24.14
N LEU A 291 0.36 8.49 -24.52
CA LEU A 291 -0.10 7.37 -23.68
C LEU A 291 0.96 6.27 -23.74
N ALA A 292 1.51 5.91 -22.59
CA ALA A 292 2.46 4.82 -22.43
C ALA A 292 1.81 3.71 -21.60
N ILE A 293 1.69 2.52 -22.15
CA ILE A 293 1.17 1.33 -21.46
C ILE A 293 2.29 0.31 -21.39
N GLN A 294 2.66 -0.09 -20.19
CA GLN A 294 3.64 -1.14 -19.96
C GLN A 294 2.89 -2.43 -19.61
N GLN A 295 3.04 -3.46 -20.45
CA GLN A 295 2.57 -4.82 -20.17
C GLN A 295 3.80 -5.66 -19.82
N GLU A 296 3.79 -6.32 -18.65
CA GLU A 296 4.81 -7.30 -18.26
C GLU A 296 4.55 -8.70 -18.82
#